data_AF-A0A3B0RR28-F1
#
_entry.id   AF-A0A3B0RR28-F1
#
_cell.length_a   1.000
_cell.length_b   1.000
_cell.length_c   1.000
_cell.angle_alpha   90.00
_cell.angle_beta   90.00
_cell.angle_gamma   90.00
#
_symmetry.space_group_name_H-M   'P 1'
#
loop_
_entity.id
_entity.type
_entity.pdbx_description
1 polymer ?
#
loop_
_entity_poly.entity_id
_entity_poly.type
_entity_poly.pdbx_seq_one_letter_code
_entity_poly.pdbx_strand_id
1 'polypeptide(L)'
;MSRRKPGGLGNGRGKLPIEHTAGYPYLQRYLEQISIRNYSENTCQRYDSNIRQFIQWCDERGMDDPRAITKPILERYQKHLY
;
A
#
# COMPACT_ATOMS: atom_id res chain seq x y z
N MET A 1 13.69 18.44 1.25
CA MET A 1 12.71 17.43 0.76
C MET A 1 11.43 17.56 1.57
N SER A 2 10.36 18.09 0.97
CA SER A 2 9.10 18.34 1.66
C SER A 2 8.39 17.04 2.01
N ARG A 3 8.47 16.60 3.28
CA ARG A 3 7.61 15.54 3.83
C ARG A 3 6.17 16.05 3.90
N ARG A 4 5.43 15.94 2.80
CA ARG A 4 3.97 16.12 2.84
C ARG A 4 3.39 14.91 3.56
N LYS A 5 2.50 15.14 4.54
CA LYS A 5 1.76 14.06 5.20
C LYS A 5 1.06 13.22 4.12
N PRO A 6 1.16 11.89 4.15
CA PRO A 6 0.42 11.04 3.24
C PRO A 6 -1.05 11.02 3.68
N GLY A 7 -1.82 12.02 3.26
CA GLY A 7 -3.26 11.81 3.11
C GLY A 7 -3.46 10.69 2.08
N GLY A 8 -4.45 9.83 2.30
CA GLY A 8 -4.74 8.67 1.45
C GLY A 8 -4.66 9.04 -0.02
N LEU A 9 -3.89 8.29 -0.80
CA LEU A 9 -3.76 8.52 -2.24
C LEU A 9 -5.12 8.27 -2.88
N GLY A 10 -5.91 9.32 -3.11
CA GLY A 10 -7.10 9.24 -3.96
C GLY A 10 -6.72 8.74 -5.36
N ASN A 11 -7.71 8.26 -6.12
CA ASN A 11 -7.58 7.59 -7.43
C ASN A 11 -6.81 8.35 -8.55
N GLY A 12 -6.19 9.51 -8.27
CA GLY A 12 -5.56 10.40 -9.26
C GLY A 12 -4.03 10.54 -9.19
N ARG A 13 -3.32 9.81 -8.30
CA ARG A 13 -1.85 9.79 -8.33
C ARG A 13 -1.38 8.55 -9.08
N GLY A 14 -0.46 8.73 -10.02
CA GLY A 14 0.15 7.63 -10.79
C GLY A 14 0.68 6.53 -9.87
N LYS A 15 0.71 5.30 -10.37
CA LYS A 15 1.11 4.11 -9.59
C LYS A 15 2.49 4.32 -8.98
N LEU A 16 2.58 4.26 -7.65
CA LEU A 16 3.87 4.31 -6.96
C LEU A 16 4.73 3.12 -7.40
N PRO A 17 6.02 3.35 -7.74
CA PRO A 17 6.91 2.29 -8.18
C PRO A 17 7.32 1.44 -6.98
N ILE A 18 6.64 0.32 -6.77
CA ILE A 18 6.89 -0.62 -5.66
C ILE A 18 7.18 -2.03 -6.17
N GLU A 19 7.27 -2.22 -7.49
CA GLU A 19 7.45 -3.53 -8.13
C GLU A 19 8.71 -4.27 -7.67
N HIS A 20 9.73 -3.54 -7.20
CA HIS A 20 10.97 -4.10 -6.67
C HIS A 20 10.87 -4.61 -5.22
N THR A 21 9.80 -4.27 -4.51
CA THR A 21 9.63 -4.59 -3.09
C THR A 21 9.07 -5.99 -2.89
N ALA A 22 9.42 -6.64 -1.79
CA ALA A 22 8.84 -7.94 -1.42
C ALA A 22 7.32 -7.90 -1.16
N GLY A 23 6.74 -6.72 -0.92
CA GLY A 23 5.31 -6.53 -0.69
C GLY A 23 4.46 -6.59 -1.97
N TYR A 24 5.05 -6.34 -3.14
CA TYR A 24 4.31 -6.24 -4.40
C TYR A 24 3.57 -7.52 -4.83
N PRO A 25 4.16 -8.73 -4.74
CA PRO A 25 3.44 -9.96 -5.07
C PRO A 25 2.19 -10.20 -4.21
N TYR A 26 2.19 -9.74 -2.95
CA TYR A 26 1.03 -9.84 -2.06
C TYR A 26 -0.09 -8.89 -2.48
N LEU A 27 0.27 -7.67 -2.92
CA LEU A 27 -0.69 -6.74 -3.51
C LEU A 27 -1.36 -7.36 -4.76
N GLN A 28 -0.57 -7.92 -5.67
CA GLN A 28 -1.11 -8.53 -6.89
C GLN A 28 -2.12 -9.65 -6.58
N ARG A 29 -1.76 -10.56 -5.65
CA ARG A 29 -2.66 -11.62 -5.20
C ARG A 29 -3.95 -11.06 -4.58
N TYR A 30 -3.84 -10.02 -3.76
CA TYR A 30 -5.02 -9.39 -3.16
C TYR A 30 -5.95 -8.78 -4.22
N LEU A 31 -5.38 -8.05 -5.20
CA LEU A 31 -6.14 -7.44 -6.30
C LEU A 31 -6.82 -8.50 -7.18
N GLU A 32 -6.14 -9.60 -7.47
CA GLU A 32 -6.72 -10.74 -8.18
C GLU A 32 -7.92 -11.32 -7.41
N GLN A 33 -7.76 -11.54 -6.10
CA GLN A 33 -8.83 -12.08 -5.27
C GLN A 33 -10.07 -11.18 -5.21
N ILE A 34 -9.91 -9.87 -5.05
CA ILE A 34 -11.06 -8.96 -5.03
C ILE A 34 -11.68 -8.80 -6.43
N SER A 35 -10.88 -8.89 -7.50
CA SER A 35 -11.38 -8.88 -8.87
C SER A 35 -12.27 -10.10 -9.15
N ILE A 36 -11.83 -11.30 -8.76
CA ILE A 36 -12.63 -12.54 -8.89
C ILE A 36 -13.94 -12.46 -8.08
N ARG A 37 -13.94 -11.74 -6.96
CA ARG A 37 -15.13 -11.50 -6.13
C ARG A 37 -16.08 -10.43 -6.69
N ASN A 38 -15.89 -9.99 -7.94
CA ASN A 38 -16.70 -8.97 -8.62
C ASN A 38 -16.75 -7.61 -7.89
N TYR A 39 -15.67 -7.22 -7.20
CA TYR A 39 -15.54 -5.85 -6.71
C TYR A 39 -15.42 -4.88 -7.90
N SER A 40 -15.95 -3.66 -7.75
CA SER A 40 -15.88 -2.66 -8.82
C SER A 40 -14.43 -2.27 -9.11
N GLU A 41 -14.14 -1.91 -10.36
CA GLU A 41 -12.79 -1.48 -10.76
C GLU A 41 -12.31 -0.27 -9.94
N ASN A 42 -13.21 0.67 -9.66
CA ASN A 42 -12.93 1.82 -8.78
C ASN A 42 -12.50 1.40 -7.37
N THR A 43 -13.11 0.35 -6.84
CA THR A 43 -12.73 -0.24 -5.56
C THR A 43 -11.35 -0.87 -5.63
N CYS A 44 -11.06 -1.65 -6.68
CA CYS A 44 -9.75 -2.26 -6.91
C CYS A 44 -8.64 -1.21 -7.03
N GLN A 45 -8.87 -0.13 -7.79
CA GLN A 45 -7.91 0.98 -7.94
C GLN A 45 -7.64 1.72 -6.62
N ARG A 46 -8.68 1.88 -5.79
CA ARG A 46 -8.56 2.50 -4.47
C ARG A 46 -7.74 1.62 -3.53
N TYR A 47 -7.96 0.30 -3.55
CA TYR A 47 -7.14 -0.65 -2.80
C TYR A 47 -5.70 -0.68 -3.29
N ASP A 48 -5.46 -0.70 -4.61
CA ASP A 48 -4.12 -0.61 -5.20
C ASP A 48 -3.37 0.64 -4.69
N SER A 49 -3.98 1.81 -4.82
CA SER A 49 -3.38 3.08 -4.37
C SER A 49 -3.06 3.07 -2.87
N ASN A 50 -3.98 2.63 -2.01
CA ASN A 50 -3.79 2.63 -0.56
C ASN A 50 -2.71 1.63 -0.11
N ILE A 51 -2.69 0.43 -0.69
CA ILE A 51 -1.72 -0.60 -0.32
C ILE A 51 -0.33 -0.25 -0.86
N ARG A 52 -0.24 0.34 -2.06
CA ARG A 52 1.02 0.89 -2.58
C ARG A 52 1.64 1.92 -1.65
N GLN A 53 0.82 2.80 -1.08
CA GLN A 53 1.27 3.80 -0.11
C GLN A 53 1.87 3.14 1.14
N PHE A 54 1.24 2.08 1.64
CA PHE A 54 1.74 1.32 2.77
C PHE A 54 3.06 0.60 2.45
N ILE A 55 3.13 -0.08 1.30
CA ILE A 55 4.33 -0.79 0.88
C ILE A 55 5.50 0.18 0.68
N GLN A 56 5.27 1.33 0.04
CA GLN A 56 6.30 2.36 -0.09
C GLN A 56 6.76 2.88 1.28
N TRP A 57 5.83 3.09 2.22
CA TRP A 57 6.17 3.52 3.57
C TRP A 57 7.04 2.48 4.33
N CYS A 58 6.78 1.19 4.10
CA CYS A 58 7.59 0.09 4.61
C CYS A 58 9.00 0.08 3.97
N ASP A 59 9.06 0.21 2.65
CA ASP A 59 10.30 0.24 1.86
C ASP A 59 11.24 1.38 2.29
N GLU A 60 10.69 2.60 2.46
CA GLU A 60 11.44 3.76 2.97
C GLU A 60 12.08 3.54 4.36
N ARG A 61 11.64 2.50 5.09
CA ARG A 61 12.13 2.14 6.44
C ARG A 61 12.95 0.86 6.44
N GLY A 62 13.27 0.30 5.26
CA GLY A 62 14.00 -0.94 5.11
C GLY A 62 13.21 -2.18 5.56
N MET A 63 11.88 -2.09 5.61
CA MET A 63 11.03 -3.24 5.94
C MET A 63 10.77 -4.05 4.67
N ASP A 64 11.69 -4.96 4.36
CA ASP A 64 11.61 -5.82 3.16
C ASP A 64 10.97 -7.20 3.43
N ASP A 65 10.61 -7.52 4.69
CA ASP A 65 9.90 -8.77 4.99
C ASP A 65 8.42 -8.51 5.35
N PRO A 66 7.46 -8.92 4.50
CA PRO A 66 6.03 -8.81 4.78
C PRO A 66 5.59 -9.62 6.01
N ARG A 67 6.34 -10.64 6.43
CA ARG A 67 6.01 -11.43 7.63
C ARG A 67 6.40 -10.73 8.93
N ALA A 68 7.36 -9.82 8.87
CA ALA A 68 7.75 -8.96 9.98
C ALA A 68 6.73 -7.85 10.27
N ILE A 69 5.68 -7.71 9.45
CA ILE A 69 4.61 -6.73 9.68
C ILE A 69 3.79 -7.12 10.92
N THR A 70 3.99 -6.38 12.00
CA THR A 70 3.33 -6.57 13.29
C THR A 70 2.31 -5.47 13.55
N LYS A 71 1.40 -5.69 14.52
CA LYS A 71 0.40 -4.69 14.92
C LYS A 71 1.02 -3.32 15.30
N PRO A 72 2.13 -3.23 16.05
CA PRO A 72 2.79 -1.95 16.30
C PRO A 72 3.27 -1.22 15.04
N ILE A 73 3.63 -1.93 13.97
CA ILE A 73 4.00 -1.33 12.68
C ILE A 73 2.77 -0.71 12.02
N LEU A 74 1.63 -1.41 12.05
CA LEU A 74 0.37 -0.87 11.54
C LEU A 74 -0.09 0.38 12.31
N GLU A 75 0.08 0.41 13.64
CA GLU A 75 -0.24 1.60 14.45
C GLU A 75 0.68 2.78 14.13
N ARG A 76 1.97 2.54 13.87
CA ARG A 76 2.90 3.57 13.41
C ARG A 76 2.50 4.12 12.04
N TYR A 77 2.04 3.25 11.14
CA TYR A 77 1.52 3.67 9.85
C TYR A 77 0.22 4.48 10.01
N GLN A 78 -0.69 4.06 10.88
CA GLN A 78 -1.92 4.81 11.17
C GLN A 78 -1.64 6.22 11.71
N LYS A 79 -0.71 6.35 12.68
CA LYS A 79 -0.22 7.65 13.18
C LYS A 79 0.51 8.49 12.13
N HIS A 80 1.00 7.86 11.07
CA HIS A 80 1.65 8.56 9.97
C HIS A 80 0.63 9.18 9.00
N LEU A 81 -0.55 8.56 8.86
CA LEU A 81 -1.63 9.04 8.00
C LEU A 81 -2.47 10.17 8.63
N TYR A 82 -2.64 10.15 9.96
CA TYR A 82 -3.52 11.07 10.72
C TYR A 82 -2.76 11.64 11.92
#